data_AF-A0A9W9B1Q6-F1
#
_entry.id   AF-A0A9W9B1Q6-F1
#
_cell.length_a   1.000
_cell.length_b   1.000
_cell.length_c   1.000
_cell.angle_alpha   90.00
_cell.angle_beta   90.00
_cell.angle_gamma   90.00
#
_symmetry.space_group_name_H-M   'P 1'
#
loop_
_entity.id
_entity.type
_entity.pdbx_description
1 polymer ?
#
loop_
_entity_poly.entity_id
_entity_poly.type
_entity_poly.pdbx_seq_one_letter_code
_entity_poly.pdbx_strand_id
1 'polypeptide(L)'
;QSEIDWINEKGEWGMKRIIPYVNGFNPTITEAIICNNDIKLVTNGDETQDMTYYFTTYATKKRDKSTNETAILAKRYAYHQKQERKNSNYDEVGRRLITHCAPSLNRSQELSAPEVISYLMGWGDRYISHHFIPIYLDGIASVLRQAYPVLQTKKYDRSSVCEQ
;
A
#
# COMPACT_ATOMS: atom_id res chain seq x y z
N GLN A 1 28.80 -4.60 -3.87
CA GLN A 1 28.46 -4.02 -5.19
C GLN A 1 29.69 -4.11 -6.07
N SER A 2 29.51 -4.35 -7.36
CA SER A 2 30.61 -4.61 -8.29
C SER A 2 31.03 -3.34 -9.02
N GLU A 3 32.33 -3.16 -9.24
CA GLU A 3 32.87 -2.08 -10.08
C GLU A 3 32.71 -2.34 -11.58
N ILE A 4 32.42 -3.58 -11.94
CA ILE A 4 32.24 -4.07 -13.32
C ILE A 4 31.01 -4.95 -13.45
N ASP A 5 30.45 -5.03 -14.65
CA ASP A 5 29.41 -6.01 -14.97
C ASP A 5 30.05 -7.40 -15.09
N TRP A 6 29.47 -8.42 -14.44
CA TRP A 6 29.96 -9.79 -14.52
C TRP A 6 28.83 -10.81 -14.40
N ILE A 7 29.06 -11.99 -14.98
CA ILE A 7 28.24 -13.20 -14.86
C ILE A 7 29.21 -14.37 -14.70
N ASN A 8 28.92 -15.30 -13.79
CA ASN A 8 29.71 -16.51 -13.63
C ASN A 8 28.98 -17.77 -14.13
N GLU A 9 29.70 -18.89 -14.21
CA GLU A 9 29.17 -20.17 -14.70
C GLU A 9 28.03 -20.73 -13.83
N LYS A 10 27.92 -20.28 -12.57
CA LYS A 10 26.83 -20.65 -11.66
C LYS A 10 25.56 -19.82 -11.89
N GLY A 11 25.59 -18.89 -12.84
CA GLY A 11 24.48 -17.98 -13.10
C GLY A 11 24.33 -16.90 -12.03
N GLU A 12 25.34 -16.66 -11.20
CA GLU A 12 25.39 -15.45 -10.37
C GLU A 12 25.87 -14.29 -11.24
N TRP A 13 25.43 -13.09 -10.90
CA TRP A 13 25.79 -11.90 -11.67
C TRP A 13 25.86 -10.66 -10.78
N GLY A 14 26.52 -9.62 -11.29
CA GLY A 14 26.54 -8.32 -10.68
C GLY A 14 26.56 -7.22 -11.73
N MET A 15 25.76 -6.18 -11.52
CA MET A 15 25.81 -4.95 -12.31
C MET A 15 26.79 -3.94 -11.73
N LYS A 16 27.45 -3.19 -12.62
CA LYS A 16 28.16 -1.97 -12.29
C LYS A 16 27.18 -0.86 -11.96
N ARG A 17 27.33 -0.22 -10.79
CA ARG A 17 26.55 0.98 -10.45
C ARG A 17 27.30 2.24 -10.86
N ILE A 18 26.67 3.00 -11.75
CA ILE A 18 27.19 4.31 -12.21
C ILE A 18 26.66 5.45 -11.33
N ILE A 19 25.43 5.31 -10.82
CA ILE A 19 24.74 6.33 -10.02
C ILE A 19 24.38 5.70 -8.66
N PRO A 20 24.88 6.22 -7.52
CA PRO A 20 24.68 5.59 -6.20
C PRO A 20 23.22 5.48 -5.77
N TYR A 21 22.38 6.44 -6.18
CA TYR A 21 20.98 6.57 -5.76
C TYR A 21 19.97 5.94 -6.73
N VAL A 22 20.44 5.39 -7.85
CA VAL A 22 19.58 4.68 -8.80
C VAL A 22 19.80 3.18 -8.59
N ASN A 23 18.69 2.47 -8.36
CA ASN A 23 18.74 1.02 -8.18
C ASN A 23 18.99 0.32 -9.52
N GLY A 24 19.02 -1.01 -9.53
CA GLY A 24 19.10 -1.74 -10.78
C GLY A 24 17.93 -1.35 -11.68
N PHE A 25 18.20 -0.69 -12.80
CA PHE A 25 17.14 -0.13 -13.65
C PHE A 25 17.24 -0.66 -15.08
N ASN A 26 16.08 -0.75 -15.72
CA ASN A 26 15.97 -0.99 -17.16
C ASN A 26 15.51 0.32 -17.80
N PRO A 27 16.20 0.84 -18.83
CA PRO A 27 15.84 2.12 -19.45
C PRO A 27 14.40 2.17 -19.95
N THR A 28 13.93 1.14 -20.64
CA THR A 28 12.56 1.05 -21.17
C THR A 28 11.50 1.07 -20.07
N ILE A 29 11.73 0.31 -18.99
CA ILE A 29 10.81 0.30 -17.85
C ILE A 29 10.85 1.68 -17.17
N THR A 30 12.03 2.24 -16.91
CA THR A 30 12.17 3.55 -16.27
C THR A 30 11.47 4.65 -17.05
N GLU A 31 11.53 4.62 -18.38
CA GLU A 31 10.80 5.55 -19.25
C GLU A 31 9.29 5.34 -19.17
N ALA A 32 8.82 4.09 -19.11
CA ALA A 32 7.39 3.78 -19.05
C ALA A 32 6.73 4.17 -17.72
N ILE A 33 7.40 3.99 -16.58
CA ILE A 33 6.83 4.23 -15.26
C ILE A 33 7.39 5.46 -14.54
N ILE A 34 8.44 6.08 -15.07
CA ILE A 34 8.96 7.40 -14.65
C ILE A 34 9.26 7.45 -13.14
N CYS A 35 9.74 6.32 -12.58
CA CYS A 35 10.09 6.19 -11.18
C CYS A 35 11.34 5.34 -11.00
N ASN A 36 11.99 5.43 -9.82
CA ASN A 36 13.13 4.57 -9.50
C ASN A 36 12.61 3.15 -9.24
N ASN A 37 13.13 2.18 -9.97
CA ASN A 37 12.74 0.78 -9.89
C ASN A 37 13.93 -0.06 -9.43
N ASP A 38 13.65 -1.11 -8.67
CA ASP A 38 14.66 -2.08 -8.25
C ASP A 38 14.46 -3.39 -9.02
N ILE A 39 15.10 -3.48 -10.18
CA ILE A 39 15.05 -4.64 -11.07
C ILE A 39 16.23 -5.54 -10.78
N LYS A 40 15.93 -6.81 -10.55
CA LYS A 40 16.92 -7.87 -10.37
C LYS A 40 16.73 -8.93 -11.44
N LEU A 41 17.76 -9.15 -12.26
CA LEU A 41 17.85 -10.32 -13.12
C LEU A 41 18.02 -11.56 -12.24
N VAL A 42 17.33 -12.64 -12.57
CA VAL A 42 17.47 -13.93 -11.89
C VAL A 42 17.77 -14.99 -12.92
N THR A 43 18.92 -15.62 -12.77
CA THR A 43 19.51 -16.54 -13.76
C THR A 43 19.73 -17.95 -13.20
N ASN A 44 19.74 -18.11 -11.88
CA ASN A 44 19.83 -19.40 -11.20
C ASN A 44 18.44 -19.84 -10.68
N GLY A 45 18.10 -21.11 -10.87
CA GLY A 45 16.85 -21.70 -10.40
C GLY A 45 16.68 -21.67 -8.88
N ASP A 46 17.76 -21.87 -8.12
CA ASP A 46 17.72 -21.87 -6.66
C ASP A 46 17.37 -20.47 -6.12
N GLU A 47 18.06 -19.44 -6.61
CA GLU A 47 17.73 -18.04 -6.26
C GLU A 47 16.32 -17.65 -6.73
N THR A 48 15.89 -18.16 -7.89
CA THR A 48 14.55 -17.90 -8.42
C THR A 48 13.48 -18.46 -7.49
N GLN A 49 13.68 -19.68 -6.98
CA GLN A 49 12.71 -20.32 -6.09
C GLN A 49 12.56 -19.55 -4.78
N ASP A 50 13.68 -19.20 -4.14
CA ASP A 50 13.66 -18.45 -2.87
C ASP A 50 13.05 -17.06 -3.05
N MET A 51 13.40 -16.36 -4.13
CA MET A 51 12.87 -15.03 -4.41
C MET A 51 11.39 -15.07 -4.78
N THR A 52 10.96 -16.06 -5.57
CA THR A 52 9.56 -16.28 -5.91
C THR A 52 8.75 -16.61 -4.66
N TYR A 53 9.27 -17.46 -3.77
CA TYR A 53 8.64 -17.74 -2.48
C TYR A 53 8.47 -16.45 -1.68
N TYR A 54 9.53 -15.66 -1.52
CA TYR A 54 9.48 -14.39 -0.82
C TYR A 54 8.42 -13.44 -1.42
N PHE A 55 8.47 -13.16 -2.73
CA PHE A 55 7.50 -12.27 -3.38
C PHE A 55 6.08 -12.78 -3.23
N THR A 56 5.87 -14.08 -3.39
CA THR A 56 4.54 -14.69 -3.25
C THR A 56 4.05 -14.55 -1.82
N THR A 57 4.88 -14.86 -0.82
CA THR A 57 4.51 -14.71 0.59
C THR A 57 4.21 -13.25 0.94
N TYR A 58 4.94 -12.28 0.39
CA TYR A 58 4.67 -10.86 0.63
C TYR A 58 3.42 -10.35 -0.10
N ALA A 59 3.24 -10.69 -1.37
CA ALA A 59 2.08 -10.29 -2.16
C ALA A 59 0.78 -10.94 -1.65
N THR A 60 0.88 -12.20 -1.20
CA THR A 60 -0.24 -12.95 -0.61
C THR A 60 -0.38 -12.72 0.90
N LYS A 61 0.56 -12.00 1.53
CA LYS A 61 0.44 -11.60 2.92
C LYS A 61 -0.84 -10.79 3.04
N LYS A 62 -1.88 -11.41 3.60
CA LYS A 62 -3.06 -10.66 4.02
C LYS A 62 -2.54 -9.58 4.95
N ARG A 63 -2.71 -8.32 4.54
CA ARG A 63 -2.74 -7.24 5.52
C ARG A 63 -3.94 -7.57 6.37
N ASP A 64 -3.72 -8.28 7.47
CA ASP A 64 -4.71 -8.37 8.51
C ASP A 64 -5.02 -6.91 8.85
N LYS A 65 -6.21 -6.46 8.46
CA LYS A 65 -6.79 -5.26 9.05
C LYS A 65 -6.99 -5.67 10.50
N SER A 66 -5.94 -5.49 11.31
CA SER A 66 -5.88 -5.97 12.70
C SER A 66 -7.04 -5.44 13.52
N THR A 67 -7.71 -4.39 13.02
CA THR A 67 -8.97 -3.92 13.53
C THR A 67 -9.94 -3.50 12.43
N ASN A 68 -11.22 -3.88 12.62
CA ASN A 68 -12.31 -3.29 11.87
C ASN A 68 -12.52 -1.86 12.40
N GLU A 69 -12.00 -0.87 11.67
CA GLU A 69 -12.11 0.56 12.00
C GLU A 69 -13.57 0.98 12.27
N THR A 70 -14.51 0.44 11.50
CA THR A 70 -15.95 0.72 11.72
C THR A 70 -16.45 0.15 13.05
N ALA A 71 -15.95 -1.01 13.49
CA ALA A 71 -16.31 -1.58 14.78
C ALA A 71 -15.73 -0.76 15.95
N ILE A 72 -14.51 -0.22 15.81
CA ILE A 72 -13.91 0.69 16.79
C ILE A 72 -14.75 1.96 16.91
N LEU A 73 -15.11 2.57 15.78
CA LEU A 73 -15.93 3.78 15.74
C LEU A 73 -17.32 3.53 16.31
N ALA A 74 -17.96 2.42 15.96
CA ALA A 74 -19.27 2.03 16.49
C ALA A 74 -19.23 1.86 18.02
N LYS A 75 -18.20 1.17 18.54
CA LYS A 75 -17.99 1.02 19.99
C LYS A 75 -17.78 2.36 20.68
N ARG A 76 -16.97 3.25 20.07
CA ARG A 76 -16.72 4.58 20.63
C ARG A 76 -17.99 5.44 20.62
N TYR A 77 -18.76 5.40 19.55
CA TYR A 77 -20.03 6.10 19.41
C TYR A 77 -21.06 5.65 20.46
N ALA A 78 -21.21 4.34 20.68
CA ALA A 78 -22.11 3.80 21.70
C ALA A 78 -21.75 4.27 23.12
N TYR A 79 -20.45 4.40 23.43
CA TYR A 79 -19.99 4.93 24.71
C TYR A 79 -20.23 6.45 24.81
N HIS A 80 -19.97 7.18 23.73
CA HIS A 80 -20.19 8.63 23.66
C HIS A 80 -21.67 9.00 23.85
N GLN A 81 -22.60 8.28 23.22
CA GLN A 81 -24.04 8.46 23.45
C GLN A 81 -24.45 8.29 24.93
N LYS A 82 -23.82 7.35 25.64
CA LYS A 82 -24.09 7.15 27.08
C LYS A 82 -23.55 8.29 27.94
N GLN A 83 -22.36 8.80 27.62
CA GLN A 83 -21.73 9.91 28.37
C GLN A 83 -22.48 11.24 28.18
N GLU A 84 -22.87 11.55 26.95
CA GLU A 84 -23.45 12.84 26.59
C GLU A 84 -24.99 12.86 26.62
N ARG A 85 -25.64 11.80 27.16
CA ARG A 85 -27.10 11.65 27.20
C ARG A 85 -27.84 12.84 27.84
N LYS A 86 -27.19 13.52 28.79
CA LYS A 86 -27.76 14.67 29.51
C LYS A 86 -27.32 16.03 28.96
N ASN A 87 -26.44 16.04 27.96
CA ASN A 87 -25.91 17.27 27.40
C ASN A 87 -26.85 17.78 26.30
N SER A 88 -27.34 19.01 26.45
CA SER A 88 -28.25 19.65 25.50
C SER A 88 -27.52 20.43 24.40
N ASN A 89 -26.20 20.63 24.51
CA ASN A 89 -25.40 21.35 23.53
C ASN A 89 -24.88 20.39 22.44
N TYR A 90 -25.65 20.24 21.37
CA TYR A 90 -25.33 19.32 20.27
C TYR A 90 -24.00 19.64 19.57
N ASP A 91 -23.62 20.91 19.46
CA ASP A 91 -22.36 21.31 18.81
C ASP A 91 -21.16 20.83 19.61
N GLU A 92 -21.22 20.98 20.94
CA GLU A 92 -20.17 20.51 21.83
C GLU A 92 -20.07 18.98 21.84
N VAL A 93 -21.22 18.29 21.84
CA VAL A 93 -21.31 16.84 21.76
C VAL A 93 -20.67 16.34 20.47
N GLY A 94 -21.03 16.93 19.32
CA GLY A 94 -20.45 16.58 18.02
C GLY A 94 -18.95 16.81 17.96
N ARG A 95 -18.46 17.94 18.47
CA ARG A 95 -17.02 18.24 18.54
C ARG A 95 -16.28 17.19 19.38
N ARG A 96 -16.81 16.87 20.57
CA ARG A 96 -16.23 15.86 21.47
C ARG A 96 -16.22 14.48 20.84
N LEU A 97 -17.27 14.08 20.11
CA LEU A 97 -17.31 12.80 19.40
C LEU A 97 -16.11 12.68 18.46
N ILE A 98 -15.92 13.67 17.58
CA ILE A 98 -14.83 13.68 16.60
C ILE A 98 -13.47 13.65 17.33
N THR A 99 -13.27 14.51 18.34
CA THR A 99 -12.04 14.57 19.13
C THR A 99 -11.69 13.24 19.80
N HIS A 100 -12.68 12.44 20.20
CA HIS A 100 -12.43 11.15 20.84
C HIS A 100 -12.37 9.96 19.88
N CYS A 101 -12.97 10.06 18.69
CA CYS A 101 -12.85 9.04 17.65
C CYS A 101 -11.42 8.96 17.10
N ALA A 102 -10.74 10.09 16.89
CA ALA A 102 -9.39 10.10 16.32
C ALA A 102 -8.35 9.33 17.17
N PRO A 103 -8.23 9.53 18.50
CA PRO A 103 -7.34 8.71 19.32
C PRO A 103 -7.75 7.24 19.39
N SER A 104 -9.06 6.95 19.30
CA SER A 104 -9.57 5.57 19.32
C SER A 104 -9.15 4.80 18.07
N LEU A 105 -9.16 5.46 16.90
CA LEU A 105 -8.64 4.91 15.66
C LEU A 105 -7.11 4.81 15.69
N ASN A 106 -6.42 5.88 16.07
CA ASN A 106 -4.95 5.91 16.10
C ASN A 106 -4.36 4.84 17.02
N ARG A 107 -5.01 4.54 18.15
CA ARG A 107 -4.56 3.48 19.08
C ARG A 107 -4.54 2.09 18.41
N SER A 108 -5.42 1.87 17.45
CA SER A 108 -5.57 0.59 16.77
C SER A 108 -4.83 0.54 15.42
N GLN A 109 -4.31 1.68 14.96
CA GLN A 109 -3.45 1.74 13.79
C GLN A 109 -2.01 1.38 14.20
N GLU A 110 -1.47 0.38 13.52
CA GLU A 110 -0.05 0.06 13.58
C GLU A 110 0.69 0.97 12.59
N LEU A 111 1.55 1.85 13.12
CA LEU A 111 2.45 2.68 12.32
C LEU A 111 3.81 1.99 12.21
N SER A 112 4.46 2.12 11.06
CA SER A 112 5.80 1.56 10.90
C SER A 112 6.83 2.41 11.66
N ALA A 113 7.83 1.77 12.28
CA ALA A 113 8.89 2.52 12.98
C ALA A 113 9.60 3.56 12.09
N PRO A 114 9.90 3.29 10.81
CA PRO A 114 10.46 4.30 9.91
C PRO A 114 9.55 5.52 9.69
N GLU A 115 8.24 5.31 9.60
CA GLU A 115 7.25 6.38 9.43
C GLU A 115 7.19 7.29 10.66
N VAL A 116 7.19 6.70 11.86
CA VAL A 116 7.21 7.44 13.13
C VAL A 116 8.49 8.29 13.25
N ILE A 117 9.65 7.71 12.94
CA ILE A 117 10.93 8.43 12.99
C ILE A 117 10.96 9.53 11.94
N SER A 118 10.49 9.28 10.71
CA SER A 118 10.46 10.31 9.67
C SER A 118 9.60 11.52 10.06
N TYR A 119 8.45 11.26 10.71
CA TYR A 119 7.60 12.32 11.24
C TYR A 119 8.29 13.10 12.37
N LEU A 120 8.87 12.40 13.36
CA LEU A 120 9.57 13.04 14.49
C LEU A 120 10.76 13.89 14.05
N MET A 121 11.48 13.44 13.03
CA MET A 121 12.65 14.12 12.50
C MET A 121 12.32 15.20 11.46
N GLY A 122 11.05 15.34 11.07
CA GLY A 122 10.64 16.30 10.04
C GLY A 122 11.23 16.01 8.65
N TRP A 123 11.65 14.77 8.39
CA TRP A 123 12.24 14.38 7.11
C TRP A 123 11.20 14.26 5.99
N GLY A 124 9.93 14.15 6.36
CA GLY A 124 8.82 13.96 5.43
C GLY A 124 8.67 12.51 4.99
N ASP A 125 7.49 12.14 4.51
CA ASP A 125 7.18 10.80 4.03
C ASP A 125 7.49 10.63 2.53
N ARG A 126 7.95 11.69 1.86
CA ARG A 126 8.05 11.75 0.39
C ARG A 126 9.30 12.46 -0.10
N TYR A 127 10.03 11.78 -0.97
CA TYR A 127 11.03 12.38 -1.85
C TYR A 127 10.39 12.57 -3.23
N ILE A 128 9.79 13.73 -3.48
CA ILE A 128 9.16 14.05 -4.77
C ILE A 128 9.84 15.28 -5.38
N SER A 129 10.27 15.16 -6.63
CA SER A 129 10.76 16.29 -7.44
C SER A 129 9.63 17.02 -8.18
N HIS A 130 8.47 16.38 -8.32
CA HIS A 130 7.34 16.87 -9.10
C HIS A 130 6.05 16.76 -8.29
N HIS A 131 5.04 17.55 -8.66
CA HIS A 131 3.72 17.48 -8.06
C HIS A 131 2.86 16.46 -8.81
N PHE A 132 2.36 15.48 -8.08
CA PHE A 132 1.44 14.48 -8.60
C PHE A 132 0.02 14.85 -8.22
N ILE A 133 -0.92 14.66 -9.14
CA ILE A 133 -2.35 14.86 -8.89
C ILE A 133 -2.98 13.48 -8.65
N PRO A 134 -3.75 13.29 -7.58
CA PRO A 134 -4.46 12.03 -7.36
C PRO A 134 -5.46 11.80 -8.49
N ILE A 135 -5.35 10.64 -9.15
CA ILE A 135 -6.32 10.20 -10.15
C ILE A 135 -7.31 9.24 -9.46
N TYR A 136 -8.56 9.67 -9.32
CA TYR A 136 -9.62 8.87 -8.72
C TYR A 136 -10.13 7.82 -9.72
N LEU A 137 -9.41 6.70 -9.80
CA LEU A 137 -9.72 5.62 -10.74
C LEU A 137 -11.10 5.01 -10.53
N ASP A 138 -11.64 5.00 -9.31
CA ASP A 138 -13.00 4.48 -9.06
C ASP A 138 -14.08 5.30 -9.75
N GLY A 139 -13.95 6.63 -9.75
CA GLY A 139 -14.86 7.53 -10.46
C GLY A 139 -14.75 7.35 -11.98
N ILE A 140 -13.52 7.28 -12.49
CA ILE A 140 -13.26 7.03 -13.91
C ILE A 140 -13.79 5.66 -14.33
N ALA A 141 -13.55 4.62 -13.53
CA ALA A 141 -14.04 3.27 -13.79
C ALA A 141 -15.57 3.21 -13.73
N SER A 142 -16.22 3.97 -12.84
CA SER A 142 -17.68 4.11 -12.80
C SER A 142 -18.21 4.71 -14.11
N VAL A 143 -17.65 5.83 -14.56
CA VAL A 143 -18.01 6.49 -15.82
C VAL A 143 -17.76 5.58 -17.02
N LEU A 144 -16.61 4.90 -17.06
CA LEU A 144 -16.28 3.95 -18.13
C LEU A 144 -17.25 2.77 -18.16
N ARG A 145 -17.64 2.22 -17.01
CA ARG A 145 -18.64 1.15 -16.92
C ARG A 145 -20.03 1.63 -17.33
N GLN A 146 -20.36 2.90 -17.09
CA GLN A 146 -21.60 3.50 -17.56
C GLN A 146 -21.59 3.68 -19.09
N ALA A 147 -20.48 4.18 -19.65
CA ALA A 147 -20.31 4.39 -21.08
C ALA A 147 -20.19 3.07 -21.88
N TYR A 148 -19.59 2.04 -21.28
CA TYR A 148 -19.35 0.74 -21.91
C TYR A 148 -19.93 -0.40 -21.06
N PRO A 149 -21.22 -0.75 -21.23
CA PRO A 149 -21.89 -1.81 -20.46
C PRO A 149 -21.20 -3.18 -20.54
N VAL A 150 -20.47 -3.46 -21.63
CA VAL A 150 -19.65 -4.67 -21.80
C VAL A 150 -18.58 -4.86 -20.70
N LEU A 151 -18.16 -3.77 -20.06
CA LEU A 151 -17.18 -3.81 -18.95
C LEU A 151 -17.82 -4.18 -17.60
N GLN A 152 -19.15 -4.22 -17.50
CA GLN A 152 -19.85 -4.63 -16.27
C GLN A 152 -19.89 -6.16 -16.09
N THR A 153 -19.55 -6.90 -17.14
CA THR A 153 -19.86 -8.34 -17.28
C THR A 153 -18.92 -9.29 -16.55
N LYS A 154 -17.88 -8.82 -15.86
CA LYS A 154 -16.97 -9.70 -15.08
C LYS A 154 -17.05 -9.42 -13.58
N LYS A 155 -18.18 -9.77 -12.97
CA LYS A 155 -18.12 -10.31 -11.60
C LYS A 155 -17.59 -11.73 -11.73
N TYR A 156 -16.41 -11.99 -11.16
CA TYR A 156 -15.91 -13.35 -10.94
C TYR A 156 -17.05 -14.21 -10.39
N ASP A 157 -17.52 -15.16 -11.20
CA ASP A 157 -18.45 -16.17 -10.75
C ASP A 157 -17.68 -17.09 -9.79
N ARG A 158 -17.90 -16.92 -8.48
CA ARG A 158 -17.28 -17.74 -7.44
C ARG A 158 -18.01 -19.08 -7.26
N SER A 159 -19.03 -19.37 -8.06
CA SER A 159 -19.83 -20.60 -7.91
C SER A 159 -19.22 -21.84 -8.57
N SER A 160 -18.12 -21.72 -9.35
CA SER A 160 -17.54 -22.83 -10.12
C SER A 160 -16.24 -23.44 -9.55
N VAL A 161 -15.88 -23.18 -8.28
CA VAL A 161 -14.65 -23.72 -7.66
C VAL A 161 -14.91 -24.76 -6.54
N CYS A 162 -16.16 -25.22 -6.38
CA CYS A 162 -16.47 -26.37 -5.51
C CYS A 162 -17.13 -27.49 -6.31
N GLU A 163 -16.39 -28.10 -7.23
CA GLU A 163 -16.64 -29.47 -7.67
C GLU A 163 -15.41 -29.97 -8.45
N GLN A 164 -14.45 -30.53 -7.70
CA GLN A 164 -13.54 -31.62 -8.08
C GLN A 164 -12.70 -32.04 -6.87
#